data_AF-A0A958UYZ0-F1
#
_entry.id   AF-A0A958UYZ0-F1
#
_cell.length_a   1.000
_cell.length_b   1.000
_cell.length_c   1.000
_cell.angle_alpha   90.00
_cell.angle_beta   90.00
_cell.angle_gamma   90.00
#
_symmetry.space_group_name_H-M   'P 1'
#
loop_
_entity.id
_entity.type
_entity.pdbx_description
1 polymer ?
#
loop_
_entity_poly.entity_id
_entity_poly.type
_entity_poly.pdbx_seq_one_letter_code
_entity_poly.pdbx_strand_id
1 'polypeptide(L)'
;MHKTTLLKNLLIGFCLLVFSNVENANAQIVISAPNLGFSQACASASFNTYSTTFNFSPVSGVSPSNQFIIEMSDADGSFANPTVLLTTAAGSITTSPATLNFQIPTETAGEGYRIRIKSTA
;
A
#
# COMPACT_ATOMS: atom_id res chain seq x y z
N MET A 1 27.91 52.16 -19.72
CA MET A 1 28.41 50.86 -20.22
C MET A 1 28.31 49.85 -19.09
N HIS A 2 27.17 49.15 -18.96
CA HIS A 2 27.00 48.17 -17.88
C HIS A 2 27.89 46.95 -18.12
N LYS A 3 28.65 46.54 -17.09
CA LYS A 3 29.55 45.38 -17.14
C LYS A 3 28.73 44.10 -17.31
N THR A 4 28.72 43.56 -18.52
CA THR A 4 28.03 42.31 -18.91
C THR A 4 28.46 41.09 -18.09
N THR A 5 29.64 41.12 -17.46
CA THR A 5 30.16 40.06 -16.58
C THR A 5 29.32 39.86 -15.32
N LEU A 6 28.80 40.93 -14.73
CA LEU A 6 27.96 40.85 -13.51
C LEU A 6 26.61 40.19 -13.80
N LEU A 7 26.01 40.50 -14.95
CA LEU A 7 24.77 39.88 -15.41
C LEU A 7 24.95 38.37 -15.67
N LYS A 8 26.07 37.98 -16.28
CA LYS A 8 26.37 36.57 -16.56
C LYS A 8 26.56 35.75 -15.29
N ASN A 9 27.27 36.30 -14.30
CA ASN A 9 27.47 35.61 -13.02
C ASN A 9 26.17 35.54 -12.20
N LEU A 10 25.31 36.55 -12.28
CA LEU A 10 23.98 36.53 -11.68
C LEU A 10 23.08 35.46 -12.31
N LEU A 11 23.09 35.35 -13.64
CA LEU A 11 22.35 34.30 -14.37
C LEU A 11 22.82 32.89 -14.00
N ILE A 12 24.14 32.68 -13.91
CA ILE A 12 24.71 31.39 -13.51
C ILE A 12 24.33 31.04 -12.07
N GLY A 13 24.40 32.01 -11.15
CA GLY A 13 23.99 31.83 -9.75
C GLY A 13 22.50 31.50 -9.61
N PHE A 14 21.65 32.14 -10.40
CA PHE A 14 20.21 31.85 -10.44
C PHE A 14 19.93 30.44 -10.97
N CYS A 15 20.61 30.00 -12.03
CA CYS A 15 20.48 28.62 -12.53
C CYS A 15 20.87 27.58 -11.47
N LEU A 16 21.95 27.80 -10.73
CA LEU A 16 22.42 26.86 -9.69
C LEU A 16 21.45 26.75 -8.50
N LEU A 17 20.80 27.86 -8.11
CA LEU A 17 19.77 27.87 -7.07
C LEU A 17 18.54 27.04 -7.46
N VAL A 18 18.12 27.07 -8.73
CA VAL A 18 16.98 26.28 -9.23
C VAL A 18 17.27 24.77 -9.18
N PHE A 19 18.51 24.33 -9.41
CA PHE A 19 18.88 22.90 -9.34
C PHE A 19 18.97 22.34 -7.91
N SER A 20 19.10 23.20 -6.88
CA SER A 20 19.25 22.74 -5.49
C SER A 20 17.95 22.31 -4.80
N ASN A 21 16.79 22.49 -5.45
CA ASN A 21 15.47 22.12 -4.92
C ASN A 21 14.98 20.79 -5.51
N VAL A 22 15.79 19.74 -5.47
CA VAL A 22 15.31 18.39 -5.74
C VAL A 22 14.71 17.84 -4.44
N GLU A 23 13.41 18.02 -4.26
CA GLU A 23 12.69 17.36 -3.16
C GLU A 23 12.49 15.87 -3.45
N ASN A 24 12.38 15.06 -2.38
CA ASN A 24 12.06 13.64 -2.49
C ASN A 24 10.65 13.50 -3.10
N ALA A 25 10.55 13.00 -4.33
CA ALA A 25 9.28 12.60 -4.88
C ALA A 25 8.77 11.36 -4.13
N ASN A 26 7.77 11.52 -3.27
CA ASN A 26 7.03 10.38 -2.72
C ASN A 26 6.26 9.74 -3.89
N ALA A 27 6.82 8.69 -4.47
CA ALA A 27 6.12 7.88 -5.45
C ALA A 27 5.02 7.11 -4.71
N GLN A 28 3.76 7.50 -4.93
CA GLN A 28 2.63 6.80 -4.34
C GLN A 28 2.54 5.38 -4.91
N ILE A 29 2.44 4.38 -4.03
CA ILE A 29 2.06 3.03 -4.45
C ILE A 29 0.54 2.99 -4.64
N VAL A 30 0.09 2.41 -5.74
CA VAL A 30 -1.32 2.13 -5.99
C VAL A 30 -1.55 0.65 -5.74
N ILE A 31 -2.50 0.33 -4.85
CA ILE A 31 -2.95 -1.04 -4.58
C ILE A 31 -4.38 -1.16 -5.13
N SER A 32 -4.62 -2.14 -6.00
CA SER A 32 -5.95 -2.41 -6.54
C SER A 32 -6.86 -3.02 -5.49
N ALA A 33 -8.17 -2.92 -5.69
CA ALA A 33 -9.12 -3.68 -4.89
C ALA A 33 -8.76 -5.18 -4.95
N PRO A 34 -8.74 -5.88 -3.80
CA PRO A 34 -8.43 -7.30 -3.75
C PRO A 34 -9.51 -8.12 -4.45
N ASN A 35 -9.08 -9.12 -5.22
CA ASN A 35 -9.93 -10.21 -5.68
C ASN A 35 -10.02 -11.26 -4.56
N LEU A 36 -11.22 -11.54 -4.07
CA LEU A 36 -11.44 -12.57 -3.06
C LEU A 36 -11.57 -13.93 -3.75
N GLY A 37 -10.79 -14.92 -3.28
CA GLY A 37 -10.84 -16.30 -3.77
C GLY A 37 -12.05 -17.09 -3.28
N PHE A 38 -13.06 -16.41 -2.75
CA PHE A 38 -14.27 -16.98 -2.15
C PHE A 38 -15.44 -16.02 -2.36
N SER A 39 -16.66 -16.56 -2.44
CA SER A 39 -17.90 -15.77 -2.53
C SER A 39 -18.54 -15.55 -1.17
N GLN A 40 -18.42 -16.53 -0.27
CA GLN A 40 -18.95 -16.49 1.09
C GLN A 40 -17.91 -17.06 2.05
N ALA A 41 -17.77 -16.42 3.21
CA ALA A 41 -16.90 -16.88 4.27
C ALA A 41 -17.71 -17.55 5.38
N CYS A 42 -17.58 -18.87 5.51
CA CYS A 42 -18.15 -19.65 6.60
C CYS A 42 -17.02 -20.17 7.51
N ALA A 43 -16.45 -19.28 8.32
CA ALA A 43 -15.33 -19.62 9.19
C ALA A 43 -15.77 -20.54 10.32
N SER A 44 -15.04 -21.64 10.52
CA SER A 44 -15.31 -22.64 11.55
C SER A 44 -14.01 -23.22 12.09
N ALA A 45 -14.07 -23.94 13.20
CA ALA A 45 -12.90 -24.63 13.75
C ALA A 45 -12.26 -25.64 12.77
N SER A 46 -13.07 -26.24 11.89
CA SER A 46 -12.62 -27.21 10.88
C SER A 46 -12.25 -26.61 9.53
N PHE A 47 -12.70 -25.38 9.24
CA PHE A 47 -12.48 -24.72 7.95
C PHE A 47 -12.39 -23.21 8.15
N ASN A 48 -11.19 -22.66 8.04
CA ASN A 48 -10.94 -21.22 8.20
C ASN A 48 -9.68 -20.79 7.45
N THR A 49 -9.65 -21.07 6.15
CA THR A 49 -8.55 -20.66 5.27
C THR A 49 -9.14 -20.03 4.03
N TYR A 50 -8.88 -18.74 3.87
CA TYR A 50 -9.35 -17.93 2.74
C TYR A 50 -8.17 -17.33 2.02
N SER A 51 -8.33 -17.03 0.73
CA SER A 51 -7.30 -16.42 -0.09
C SER A 51 -7.79 -15.11 -0.71
N THR A 52 -6.86 -14.19 -0.92
CA THR A 52 -7.10 -13.00 -1.72
C THR A 52 -5.89 -12.67 -2.58
N THR A 53 -6.16 -12.19 -3.79
CA THR A 53 -5.14 -11.77 -4.76
C THR A 53 -5.28 -10.28 -5.02
N PHE A 54 -4.18 -9.54 -5.02
CA PHE A 54 -4.18 -8.11 -5.26
C PHE A 54 -2.98 -7.70 -6.12
N ASN A 55 -3.15 -6.60 -6.82
CA ASN A 55 -2.10 -5.98 -7.62
C ASN A 55 -1.64 -4.72 -6.92
N PHE A 56 -0.34 -4.45 -6.99
CA PHE A 56 0.23 -3.16 -6.62
C PHE A 56 1.22 -2.68 -7.69
N SER A 57 1.33 -1.35 -7.82
CA SER A 57 2.22 -0.69 -8.77
C SER A 57 2.62 0.71 -8.29
N PRO A 58 3.86 1.16 -8.52
CA PRO A 58 4.97 0.37 -9.06
C PRO A 58 5.53 -0.59 -8.00
N VAL A 59 6.05 -1.75 -8.43
CA VAL A 59 6.71 -2.71 -7.52
C VAL A 59 7.93 -2.08 -6.83
N SER A 60 8.63 -1.16 -7.50
CA SER A 60 9.74 -0.39 -6.92
C SER A 60 9.33 0.56 -5.80
N GLY A 61 8.03 0.83 -5.62
CA GLY A 61 7.51 1.60 -4.50
C GLY A 61 7.44 0.83 -3.18
N VAL A 62 7.68 -0.49 -3.22
CA VAL A 62 7.65 -1.36 -2.04
C VAL A 62 9.08 -1.57 -1.54
N SER A 63 9.38 -1.04 -0.36
CA SER A 63 10.70 -1.20 0.27
C SER A 63 10.90 -2.62 0.81
N PRO A 64 12.15 -3.08 1.02
CA PRO A 64 12.43 -4.38 1.64
C PRO A 64 11.93 -4.52 3.08
N SER A 65 11.61 -3.41 3.77
CA SER A 65 10.97 -3.41 5.08
C SER A 65 9.44 -3.41 5.01
N ASN A 66 8.85 -3.34 3.81
CA ASN A 66 7.40 -3.25 3.67
C ASN A 66 6.70 -4.52 4.16
N GLN A 67 5.56 -4.32 4.82
CA GLN A 67 4.61 -5.37 5.16
C GLN A 67 3.27 -5.08 4.52
N PHE A 68 2.60 -6.12 4.03
CA PHE A 68 1.20 -6.04 3.66
C PHE A 68 0.33 -6.50 4.82
N ILE A 69 -0.75 -5.76 5.06
CA ILE A 69 -1.68 -6.00 6.15
C ILE A 69 -3.07 -6.22 5.55
N ILE A 70 -3.67 -7.37 5.83
CA ILE A 70 -5.07 -7.64 5.50
C ILE A 70 -5.91 -7.26 6.71
N GLU A 71 -6.88 -6.38 6.47
CA GLU A 71 -7.81 -5.90 7.49
C GLU A 71 -9.25 -6.17 7.07
N MET A 72 -10.07 -6.53 8.05
CA MET A 72 -11.52 -6.65 7.93
C MET A 72 -12.18 -5.43 8.61
N SER A 73 -13.22 -4.88 7.98
CA SER A 73 -14.04 -3.83 8.58
C SER A 73 -14.90 -4.35 9.74
N ASP A 74 -15.67 -3.46 10.36
CA ASP A 74 -16.84 -3.85 11.15
C ASP A 74 -18.01 -4.30 10.24
N ALA A 75 -19.12 -4.69 10.88
CA ALA A 75 -20.33 -5.19 10.21
C ALA A 75 -21.03 -4.15 9.32
N ASP A 76 -20.79 -2.85 9.54
CA ASP A 76 -21.33 -1.76 8.72
C ASP A 76 -20.42 -1.41 7.54
N GLY A 77 -19.30 -2.12 7.38
CA GLY A 77 -18.32 -1.87 6.33
C GLY A 77 -17.32 -0.76 6.67
N SER A 78 -17.30 -0.29 7.93
CA SER A 78 -16.42 0.78 8.40
C SER A 78 -15.07 0.22 8.87
N PHE A 79 -13.99 0.92 8.51
CA PHE A 79 -12.64 0.59 8.96
C PHE A 79 -12.16 1.50 10.09
N ALA A 80 -13.07 2.06 10.90
CA ALA A 80 -12.69 2.85 12.07
C ALA A 80 -11.99 2.00 13.14
N ASN A 81 -12.46 0.77 13.33
CA ASN A 81 -11.86 -0.22 14.24
C ASN A 81 -11.68 -1.56 13.51
N PRO A 82 -10.70 -1.65 12.59
CA PRO A 82 -10.56 -2.82 11.74
C PRO A 82 -9.92 -4.00 12.49
N THR A 83 -10.35 -5.21 12.16
CA THR A 83 -9.71 -6.44 12.63
C THR A 83 -8.57 -6.81 11.70
N VAL A 84 -7.35 -6.94 12.23
CA VAL A 84 -6.20 -7.39 11.45
C VAL A 84 -6.27 -8.92 11.26
N LEU A 85 -6.38 -9.37 10.01
CA LEU A 85 -6.47 -10.79 9.66
C LEU A 85 -5.09 -11.40 9.37
N LEU A 86 -4.18 -10.60 8.80
CA LEU A 86 -2.82 -11.02 8.46
C LEU A 86 -1.90 -9.82 8.43
N THR A 87 -0.68 -10.00 8.90
CA THR A 87 0.47 -9.11 8.62
C THR A 87 1.58 -9.97 8.03
N THR A 88 2.04 -9.66 6.82
CA THR A 88 3.14 -10.41 6.20
C THR A 88 4.46 -10.14 6.90
N ALA A 89 5.44 -11.03 6.73
CA ALA A 89 6.82 -10.71 7.10
C ALA A 89 7.33 -9.52 6.26
N ALA A 90 8.23 -8.73 6.85
CA ALA A 90 8.83 -7.60 6.14
C ALA A 90 9.58 -8.09 4.89
N GLY A 91 9.32 -7.46 3.75
CA GLY A 91 9.98 -7.77 2.49
C GLY A 91 9.61 -9.11 1.87
N SER A 92 8.62 -9.84 2.40
CA SER A 92 8.26 -11.16 1.88
C SER A 92 7.52 -11.11 0.53
N ILE A 93 6.96 -9.95 0.17
CA ILE A 93 6.20 -9.74 -1.07
C ILE A 93 6.89 -8.65 -1.89
N THR A 94 7.54 -9.07 -2.97
CA THR A 94 8.32 -8.18 -3.87
C THR A 94 7.84 -8.25 -5.32
N THR A 95 6.73 -8.94 -5.59
CA THR A 95 6.16 -9.13 -6.93
C THR A 95 4.66 -8.90 -6.91
N SER A 96 4.12 -8.41 -8.03
CA SER A 96 2.71 -8.12 -8.23
C SER A 96 2.22 -8.84 -9.49
N PRO A 97 1.06 -9.53 -9.47
CA PRO A 97 0.14 -9.68 -8.35
C PRO A 97 0.69 -10.57 -7.22
N ALA A 98 0.12 -10.42 -6.04
CA ALA A 98 0.40 -11.26 -4.87
C ALA A 98 -0.87 -11.93 -4.35
N THR A 99 -0.74 -13.18 -3.91
CA THR A 99 -1.83 -13.95 -3.29
C THR A 99 -1.47 -14.27 -1.85
N LEU A 100 -2.37 -13.98 -0.92
CA LEU A 100 -2.19 -14.20 0.51
C LEU A 100 -3.34 -15.04 1.06
N ASN A 101 -2.99 -15.95 1.96
CA ASN A 101 -3.96 -16.75 2.71
C ASN A 101 -4.10 -16.21 4.13
N PHE A 102 -5.33 -16.15 4.63
CA PHE A 102 -5.66 -15.63 5.95
C PHE A 102 -6.86 -16.36 6.55
N GLN A 103 -7.11 -16.09 7.83
CA GLN A 103 -8.24 -16.64 8.58
C GLN A 103 -9.18 -15.49 8.96
N ILE A 104 -10.47 -15.80 9.09
CA ILE A 104 -11.50 -14.85 9.55
C ILE A 104 -11.94 -15.29 10.95
N PRO A 105 -12.23 -14.37 11.90
CA PRO A 105 -12.75 -14.76 13.20
C PRO A 105 -14.02 -15.60 13.06
N THR A 106 -14.11 -16.72 13.77
CA THR A 106 -15.19 -17.71 13.62
C THR A 106 -16.58 -17.21 14.01
N GLU A 107 -16.61 -16.14 14.79
CA GLU A 107 -17.80 -15.41 15.25
C GLU A 107 -18.28 -14.35 14.25
N THR A 108 -17.55 -14.13 13.15
CA THR A 108 -17.93 -13.18 12.10
C THR A 108 -19.13 -13.71 11.34
N ALA A 109 -20.23 -12.95 11.33
CA ALA A 109 -21.44 -13.30 10.60
C ALA A 109 -22.10 -12.04 10.01
N GLY A 110 -22.65 -12.17 8.80
CA GLY A 110 -23.29 -11.09 8.05
C GLY A 110 -22.54 -10.71 6.77
N GLU A 111 -23.14 -9.84 5.97
CA GLU A 111 -22.68 -9.52 4.61
C GLU A 111 -22.08 -8.12 4.46
N GLY A 112 -22.13 -7.29 5.51
CA GLY A 112 -21.64 -5.90 5.45
C GLY A 112 -20.13 -5.75 5.61
N TYR A 113 -19.42 -6.81 6.00
CA TYR A 113 -17.98 -6.82 6.16
C TYR A 113 -17.24 -6.61 4.84
N ARG A 114 -16.15 -5.86 4.89
CA ARG A 114 -15.26 -5.55 3.78
C ARG A 114 -13.84 -5.94 4.13
N ILE A 115 -13.07 -6.35 3.12
CA ILE A 115 -11.64 -6.63 3.26
C ILE A 115 -10.86 -5.56 2.52
N ARG A 116 -9.80 -5.05 3.15
CA ARG A 116 -8.82 -4.18 2.50
C ARG A 116 -7.41 -4.68 2.73
N ILE A 117 -6.50 -4.25 1.86
CA ILE A 117 -5.08 -4.52 1.96
C ILE A 117 -4.35 -3.19 2.09
N LYS A 118 -3.45 -3.10 3.07
CA LYS A 118 -2.60 -1.95 3.31
C LYS A 118 -1.14 -2.33 3.14
N SER A 119 -0.35 -1.32 2.80
CA SER A 119 1.10 -1.34 2.78
C SER A 119 1.62 -0.46 3.92
N THR A 120 2.79 -0.79 4.45
CA THR A 120 3.51 0.09 5.40
C THR A 120 4.47 1.05 4.69
N ALA A 121 4.75 0.84 3.40
CA ALA A 121 5.43 1.77 2.51
C ALA A 121 4.52 2.93 2.09
#